data_AF-A0A3N2RM92-F1
#
_entry.id   AF-A0A3N2RM92-F1
#
_cell.length_a   1.000
_cell.length_b   1.000
_cell.length_c   1.000
_cell.angle_alpha   90.00
_cell.angle_beta   90.00
_cell.angle_gamma   90.00
#
_symmetry.space_group_name_H-M   'P 1'
#
loop_
_entity.id
_entity.type
_entity.pdbx_description
1 polymer ?
#
loop_
_entity_poly.entity_id
_entity_poly.type
_entity_poly.pdbx_seq_one_letter_code
_entity_poly.pdbx_strand_id
1 'polypeptide(L)'
;MSPYELDQALREQLPSLRRFARWLARDPHAADDLVQSALERAIAGWGQRRDEAALRPWLFSILYRQFLDGQRRAQRYAGLLARIGLGAADSQPSAERETLARSALEALQRLPVEQRSLLLWVSVEGLSYQEVADILEVPIGTVMSRLSRARQALRRLSDGETATAPLRLLK
;
A
#
# COMPACT_ATOMS: atom_id res chain seq x y z
N MET A 1 22.66 -16.90 -6.72
CA MET A 1 21.56 -17.67 -6.08
C MET A 1 21.00 -18.76 -7.00
N SER A 2 20.84 -19.98 -6.50
CA SER A 2 20.17 -21.13 -7.14
C SER A 2 18.67 -20.91 -7.30
N PRO A 3 17.98 -21.56 -8.27
CA PRO A 3 16.52 -21.52 -8.38
C PRO A 3 15.79 -21.92 -7.09
N TYR A 4 16.35 -22.86 -6.32
CA TYR A 4 15.78 -23.29 -5.04
C TYR A 4 15.90 -22.22 -3.96
N GLU A 5 17.06 -21.57 -3.87
CA GLU A 5 17.30 -20.46 -2.95
C GLU A 5 16.38 -19.26 -3.27
N LEU A 6 16.09 -19.03 -4.57
CA LEU A 6 15.12 -18.02 -5.02
C LEU A 6 13.71 -18.34 -4.55
N ASP A 7 13.23 -19.56 -4.81
CA ASP A 7 11.90 -19.97 -4.40
C ASP A 7 11.73 -19.83 -2.89
N GLN A 8 12.71 -20.27 -2.10
CA GLN A 8 12.69 -20.11 -0.65
C GLN A 8 12.64 -18.63 -0.23
N ALA A 9 13.53 -17.79 -0.77
CA ALA A 9 13.56 -16.38 -0.42
C ALA A 9 12.26 -15.66 -0.80
N LEU A 10 11.63 -16.00 -1.94
CA LEU A 10 10.33 -15.45 -2.32
C LEU A 10 9.19 -15.91 -1.39
N ARG A 11 9.19 -17.19 -0.99
CA ARG A 11 8.19 -17.73 -0.04
C ARG A 11 8.24 -17.03 1.31
N GLU A 12 9.43 -16.70 1.79
CA GLU A 12 9.61 -15.94 3.03
C GLU A 12 9.00 -14.53 2.95
N GLN A 13 9.02 -13.91 1.78
CA GLN A 13 8.44 -12.57 1.57
C GLN A 13 6.93 -12.58 1.26
N LEU A 14 6.38 -13.73 0.85
CA LEU A 14 5.00 -13.85 0.39
C LEU A 14 3.95 -13.36 1.40
N PRO A 15 4.03 -13.68 2.72
CA PRO A 15 3.05 -13.18 3.69
C PRO A 15 3.03 -11.65 3.78
N SER A 16 4.21 -11.03 3.70
CA SER A 16 4.38 -9.57 3.74
C SER A 16 3.83 -8.89 2.49
N LEU A 17 4.12 -9.45 1.31
CA LEU A 17 3.57 -8.94 0.05
C LEU A 17 2.04 -9.04 0.01
N ARG A 18 1.46 -10.17 0.43
CA ARG A 18 0.00 -10.37 0.47
C ARG A 18 -0.70 -9.42 1.42
N ARG A 19 -0.16 -9.25 2.63
CA ARG A 19 -0.71 -8.32 3.60
C ARG A 19 -0.71 -6.89 3.06
N PHE A 20 0.42 -6.44 2.51
CA PHE A 20 0.52 -5.10 1.91
C PHE A 20 -0.40 -4.93 0.68
N ALA A 21 -0.50 -5.93 -0.19
CA ALA A 21 -1.39 -5.90 -1.35
C ALA A 21 -2.87 -5.78 -0.94
N ARG A 22 -3.30 -6.50 0.10
CA ARG A 22 -4.67 -6.41 0.64
C ARG A 22 -5.00 -5.00 1.14
N TRP A 23 -4.03 -4.36 1.80
CA TRP A 23 -4.14 -2.97 2.21
C TRP A 23 -4.26 -1.99 1.04
N LEU A 24 -3.51 -2.22 -0.04
CA LEU A 24 -3.53 -1.37 -1.22
C LEU A 24 -4.82 -1.53 -2.03
N ALA A 25 -5.12 -2.77 -2.42
CA ALA A 25 -6.18 -3.11 -3.36
C ALA A 25 -7.59 -3.06 -2.76
N ARG A 26 -7.73 -3.33 -1.45
CA ARG A 26 -9.03 -3.43 -0.73
C ARG A 26 -9.99 -4.50 -1.24
N ASP A 27 -9.59 -5.24 -2.26
CA ASP A 27 -10.25 -6.41 -2.79
C ASP A 27 -9.29 -7.60 -2.66
N PRO A 28 -9.68 -8.71 -1.99
CA PRO A 28 -8.81 -9.85 -1.78
C PRO A 28 -8.34 -10.52 -3.09
N HIS A 29 -9.19 -10.60 -4.10
CA HIS A 29 -8.85 -11.21 -5.39
C HIS A 29 -7.87 -10.33 -6.16
N ALA A 30 -8.15 -9.02 -6.26
CA ALA A 30 -7.24 -8.08 -6.89
C ALA A 30 -5.89 -8.00 -6.16
N ALA A 31 -5.88 -8.20 -4.83
CA ALA A 31 -4.65 -8.27 -4.06
C ALA A 31 -3.82 -9.52 -4.40
N ASP A 32 -4.46 -10.69 -4.50
CA ASP A 32 -3.78 -11.94 -4.85
C ASP A 32 -3.24 -11.89 -6.29
N ASP A 33 -4.01 -11.35 -7.24
CA ASP A 33 -3.58 -11.12 -8.64
C ASP A 33 -2.39 -10.17 -8.73
N LEU A 34 -2.40 -9.08 -7.95
CA LEU A 34 -1.32 -8.12 -7.87
C LEU A 34 -0.03 -8.78 -7.35
N VAL A 35 -0.13 -9.62 -6.32
CA VAL A 35 1.03 -10.37 -5.79
C VAL A 35 1.55 -11.36 -6.82
N GLN A 36 0.67 -12.13 -7.46
CA GLN A 36 1.07 -13.08 -8.49
C GLN A 36 1.87 -12.38 -9.60
N SER A 37 1.30 -11.32 -10.18
CA SER A 37 1.95 -10.58 -11.25
C SER A 37 3.28 -9.94 -10.82
N ALA A 38 3.37 -9.46 -9.57
CA ALA A 38 4.60 -8.90 -9.04
C ALA A 38 5.70 -9.97 -8.94
N LEU A 39 5.35 -11.19 -8.51
CA LEU A 39 6.29 -12.32 -8.45
C LEU A 39 6.69 -12.81 -9.84
N GLU A 40 5.77 -12.88 -10.79
CA GLU A 40 6.09 -13.21 -12.19
C GLU A 40 7.12 -12.23 -12.78
N ARG A 41 6.93 -10.92 -12.55
CA ARG A 41 7.89 -9.89 -12.97
C ARG A 41 9.22 -10.01 -12.22
N ALA A 42 9.19 -10.32 -10.92
CA ALA A 42 10.40 -10.51 -10.13
C ALA A 42 11.21 -11.73 -10.62
N ILE A 43 10.55 -12.85 -10.91
CA ILE A 43 11.19 -14.06 -11.43
C ILE A 43 11.78 -13.79 -12.82
N ALA A 44 11.00 -13.18 -13.72
CA ALA A 44 11.46 -12.84 -15.08
C ALA A 44 12.62 -11.84 -15.07
N GLY A 45 12.63 -10.90 -14.12
CA GLY A 45 13.66 -9.88 -13.96
C GLY A 45 14.83 -10.29 -13.07
N TRP A 46 14.83 -11.50 -12.51
CA TRP A 46 15.77 -11.90 -11.47
C TRP A 46 17.24 -11.74 -11.87
N GLY A 47 17.58 -12.19 -13.08
CA GLY A 47 18.96 -12.14 -13.59
C GLY A 47 19.49 -10.74 -13.91
N GLN A 48 18.64 -9.70 -13.88
CA GLN A 48 19.02 -8.31 -14.19
C GLN A 48 19.33 -7.50 -12.92
N ARG A 49 19.21 -8.10 -11.74
CA ARG A 49 19.41 -7.42 -10.47
C ARG A 49 20.89 -7.21 -10.18
N ARG A 50 21.22 -6.02 -9.68
CA ARG A 50 22.59 -5.63 -9.34
C ARG A 50 22.99 -5.92 -7.89
N ASP A 51 22.02 -6.20 -7.02
CA ASP A 51 22.27 -6.38 -5.58
C ASP A 51 21.38 -7.49 -5.01
N GLU A 52 21.97 -8.48 -4.34
CA GLU A 52 21.25 -9.57 -3.66
C GLU A 52 20.66 -9.10 -2.31
N ALA A 53 21.26 -8.10 -1.64
CA ALA A 53 20.87 -7.69 -0.28
C ALA A 53 19.50 -6.97 -0.20
N ALA A 54 19.00 -6.44 -1.31
CA ALA A 54 17.77 -5.65 -1.35
C ALA A 54 16.55 -6.45 -1.88
N LEU A 55 16.38 -7.73 -1.51
CA LEU A 55 15.25 -8.55 -1.99
C LEU A 55 13.90 -7.92 -1.66
N ARG A 56 13.67 -7.72 -0.38
CA ARG A 56 12.38 -7.27 0.14
C ARG A 56 11.96 -5.88 -0.38
N PRO A 57 12.82 -4.84 -0.35
CA PRO A 57 12.47 -3.53 -0.92
C PRO A 57 12.18 -3.60 -2.42
N TRP A 58 12.94 -4.40 -3.17
CA TRP A 58 12.72 -4.56 -4.60
C TRP A 58 11.37 -5.22 -4.94
N LEU A 59 10.96 -6.25 -4.18
CA LEU A 59 9.65 -6.86 -4.37
C LEU A 59 8.52 -5.86 -4.09
N PHE A 60 8.65 -5.07 -3.03
CA PHE A 60 7.69 -4.01 -2.72
C PHE A 60 7.67 -2.91 -3.80
N SER A 61 8.81 -2.58 -4.41
CA SER A 61 8.86 -1.58 -5.48
C SER A 61 8.15 -2.06 -6.74
N ILE A 62 8.33 -3.34 -7.14
CA ILE A 62 7.60 -3.95 -8.25
C ILE A 62 6.09 -3.92 -7.98
N LEU A 63 5.67 -4.43 -6.82
CA LEU A 63 4.27 -4.50 -6.43
C LEU A 63 3.62 -3.12 -6.39
N TYR A 64 4.29 -2.14 -5.78
CA TYR A 64 3.79 -0.78 -5.66
C TYR A 64 3.64 -0.08 -7.01
N ARG A 65 4.63 -0.19 -7.89
CA ARG A 65 4.57 0.38 -9.25
C ARG A 65 3.43 -0.23 -10.05
N GLN A 66 3.29 -1.56 -9.99
CA GLN A 66 2.20 -2.25 -10.67
C GLN A 66 0.83 -1.78 -10.18
N PHE A 67 0.66 -1.61 -8.87
CA PHE A 67 -0.57 -1.06 -8.30
C PHE A 67 -0.87 0.35 -8.84
N LEU A 68 0.12 1.24 -8.83
CA LEU A 68 -0.03 2.62 -9.34
C LEU A 68 -0.33 2.66 -10.84
N ASP A 69 0.29 1.79 -11.63
CA ASP A 69 0.02 1.66 -13.07
C ASP A 69 -1.42 1.16 -13.31
N GLY A 70 -1.88 0.18 -12.52
CA GLY A 70 -3.25 -0.32 -12.55
C GLY A 70 -4.26 0.79 -12.24
N GLN A 71 -4.04 1.56 -11.17
CA GLN A 71 -4.89 2.71 -10.80
C GLN A 71 -4.94 3.77 -11.91
N ARG A 72 -3.78 4.13 -12.49
CA ARG A 72 -3.72 5.08 -13.61
C ARG A 72 -4.44 4.55 -14.85
N ARG A 73 -4.41 3.24 -15.11
CA ARG A 73 -5.15 2.62 -16.22
C ARG A 73 -6.65 2.65 -15.97
N ALA A 74 -7.10 2.29 -14.77
CA ALA A 74 -8.51 2.32 -14.38
C ALA A 74 -9.10 3.73 -14.48
N GLN A 75 -8.39 4.75 -13.97
CA GLN A 75 -8.80 6.15 -14.07
C GLN A 75 -8.93 6.63 -15.52
N ARG A 76 -7.96 6.29 -16.39
CA ARG A 76 -8.04 6.63 -17.82
C ARG A 76 -9.22 5.96 -18.50
N TYR A 77 -9.49 4.69 -18.17
CA TYR A 77 -10.63 3.95 -18.73
C TYR A 77 -11.97 4.53 -18.28
N ALA A 78 -12.12 4.84 -16.98
CA ALA A 78 -13.29 5.52 -16.44
C ALA A 78 -13.52 6.88 -17.11
N GLY A 79 -12.46 7.67 -17.31
CA GLY A 79 -12.53 8.93 -18.04
C GLY A 79 -12.96 8.77 -19.50
N LEU A 80 -12.54 7.69 -20.16
CA LEU A 80 -13.00 7.37 -21.52
C LEU A 80 -14.49 6.98 -21.54
N LEU A 81 -14.93 6.11 -20.63
CA LEU A 81 -16.33 5.69 -20.50
C LEU A 81 -17.26 6.88 -20.23
N ALA A 82 -16.85 7.78 -19.33
CA ALA A 82 -17.58 9.00 -19.05
C ALA A 82 -17.75 9.89 -20.29
N ARG A 83 -16.71 9.98 -21.14
CA ARG A 83 -16.74 10.77 -22.39
C ARG A 83 -17.67 10.19 -23.46
N ILE A 84 -17.93 8.89 -23.43
CA ILE A 84 -18.82 8.21 -24.39
C ILE A 84 -20.21 7.93 -23.82
N GLY A 85 -20.57 8.55 -22.68
CA GLY A 85 -21.90 8.43 -22.07
C GLY A 85 -22.17 7.08 -21.39
N LEU A 86 -21.15 6.25 -21.19
CA LEU A 86 -21.24 4.93 -20.56
C LEU A 86 -20.65 4.90 -19.15
N GLY A 87 -20.47 6.07 -18.51
CA GLY A 87 -19.95 6.15 -17.15
C GLY A 87 -20.94 5.56 -16.15
N ALA A 88 -20.76 4.30 -15.75
CA ALA A 88 -21.44 3.73 -14.59
C ALA A 88 -20.82 4.26 -13.29
N ALA A 89 -21.70 4.56 -12.33
CA ALA A 89 -21.43 5.18 -11.04
C ALA A 89 -20.42 4.41 -10.19
N ASP A 90 -19.71 5.18 -9.35
CA ASP A 90 -18.76 4.75 -8.32
C ASP A 90 -19.08 3.37 -7.72
N SER A 91 -18.26 2.38 -8.04
CA SER A 91 -18.14 1.17 -7.25
C SER A 91 -17.24 1.49 -6.06
N GLN A 92 -17.78 2.21 -5.08
CA GLN A 92 -17.21 2.15 -3.73
C GLN A 92 -17.72 0.87 -3.05
N PRO A 93 -16.85 -0.08 -2.68
CA PRO A 93 -17.26 -1.20 -1.86
C PRO A 93 -17.76 -0.67 -0.51
N SER A 94 -19.02 -0.95 -0.17
CA SER A 94 -19.60 -0.51 1.10
C SER A 94 -18.93 -1.26 2.26
N ALA A 95 -18.54 -0.51 3.29
CA ALA A 95 -17.89 -1.05 4.48
C ALA A 95 -18.82 -0.90 5.69
N GLU A 96 -19.64 -1.91 5.98
CA GLU A 96 -20.38 -2.03 7.25
C GLU A 96 -19.66 -2.96 8.24
N ARG A 97 -19.76 -2.64 9.56
CA ARG A 97 -19.26 -3.37 10.78
C ARG A 97 -17.98 -2.95 11.55
N GLU A 98 -18.20 -2.19 12.64
CA GLU A 98 -17.61 -2.35 13.99
C GLU A 98 -16.56 -1.33 14.53
N THR A 99 -16.88 -0.67 15.65
CA THR A 99 -16.83 0.80 15.81
C THR A 99 -15.69 1.38 16.65
N LEU A 100 -14.48 0.80 16.67
CA LEU A 100 -13.31 1.48 17.31
C LEU A 100 -11.96 1.17 16.66
N ALA A 101 -11.74 -0.05 16.18
CA ALA A 101 -10.65 -0.34 15.22
C ALA A 101 -10.93 0.26 13.83
N ARG A 102 -12.20 0.62 13.57
CA ARG A 102 -12.66 1.26 12.34
C ARG A 102 -12.12 2.65 12.11
N SER A 103 -12.18 3.55 13.09
CA SER A 103 -11.81 4.96 12.84
C SER A 103 -10.36 5.08 12.39
N ALA A 104 -9.43 4.36 13.03
CA ALA A 104 -8.03 4.34 12.62
C ALA A 104 -7.82 3.68 11.24
N LEU A 105 -8.54 2.59 10.96
CA LEU A 105 -8.50 1.87 9.68
C LEU A 105 -9.08 2.71 8.54
N GLU A 106 -10.21 3.37 8.77
CA GLU A 106 -10.93 4.26 7.86
C GLU A 106 -10.11 5.52 7.61
N ALA A 107 -9.55 6.14 8.66
CA ALA A 107 -8.62 7.26 8.54
C ALA A 107 -7.39 6.88 7.70
N LEU A 108 -6.81 5.69 7.93
CA LEU A 108 -5.70 5.19 7.11
C LEU A 108 -6.12 4.96 5.65
N GLN A 109 -7.34 4.49 5.40
CA GLN A 109 -7.91 4.34 4.06
C GLN A 109 -8.19 5.69 3.38
N ARG A 110 -8.48 6.75 4.12
CA ARG A 110 -8.71 8.08 3.55
C ARG A 110 -7.42 8.79 3.13
N LEU A 111 -6.26 8.31 3.56
CA LEU A 111 -4.98 8.87 3.13
C LEU A 111 -4.70 8.61 1.64
N PRO A 112 -3.99 9.53 0.98
CA PRO A 112 -3.38 9.27 -0.31
C PRO A 112 -2.56 7.98 -0.30
N VAL A 113 -2.62 7.22 -1.40
CA VAL A 113 -1.96 5.91 -1.54
C VAL A 113 -0.51 5.93 -1.06
N GLU A 114 0.27 6.94 -1.46
CA GLU A 114 1.67 7.06 -1.08
C GLU A 114 1.86 7.24 0.44
N GLN A 115 1.08 8.12 1.07
CA GLN A 115 1.16 8.36 2.52
C GLN A 115 0.78 7.12 3.32
N ARG A 116 -0.29 6.43 2.90
CA ARG A 116 -0.69 5.14 3.47
C ARG A 116 0.41 4.09 3.30
N SER A 117 1.02 4.01 2.13
CA SER A 117 2.08 3.02 1.85
C SER A 117 3.31 3.24 2.72
N LEU A 118 3.75 4.50 2.87
CA LEU A 118 4.84 4.88 3.78
C LEU A 118 4.59 4.40 5.21
N LEU A 119 3.38 4.62 5.73
CA LEU A 119 3.01 4.21 7.09
C LEU A 119 3.01 2.69 7.24
N LEU A 120 2.47 1.96 6.27
CA LEU A 120 2.40 0.50 6.27
C LEU A 120 3.79 -0.14 6.16
N TRP A 121 4.64 0.35 5.25
CA TRP A 121 6.00 -0.17 5.11
C TRP A 121 6.82 -0.06 6.39
N VAL A 122 6.77 1.10 7.05
CA VAL A 122 7.53 1.33 8.28
C VAL A 122 6.90 0.62 9.48
N SER A 123 5.59 0.77 9.67
CA SER A 123 4.95 0.41 10.94
C SER A 123 4.43 -1.03 10.97
N VAL A 124 4.09 -1.59 9.81
CA VAL A 124 3.54 -2.95 9.69
C VAL A 124 4.58 -3.90 9.13
N GLU A 125 5.26 -3.51 8.06
CA GLU A 125 6.28 -4.36 7.43
C GLU A 125 7.66 -4.19 8.06
N GLY A 126 7.88 -3.16 8.87
CA GLY A 126 9.15 -2.95 9.59
C GLY A 126 10.33 -2.62 8.68
N LEU A 127 10.07 -2.04 7.49
CA LEU A 127 11.14 -1.56 6.61
C LEU A 127 11.83 -0.33 7.22
N SER A 128 13.15 -0.30 7.09
CA SER A 128 13.95 0.87 7.39
C SER A 128 13.62 2.03 6.46
N TYR A 129 13.96 3.25 6.88
CA TYR A 129 13.75 4.42 6.02
C TYR A 129 14.60 4.38 4.76
N GLN A 130 15.76 3.70 4.79
CA GLN A 130 16.58 3.50 3.60
C GLN A 130 15.91 2.55 2.61
N GLU A 131 15.38 1.42 3.06
CA GLU A 131 14.64 0.48 2.21
C GLU A 131 13.40 1.13 1.56
N VAL A 132 12.70 1.98 2.31
CA VAL A 132 11.58 2.76 1.77
C VAL A 132 12.04 3.81 0.75
N ALA A 133 13.21 4.40 0.98
CA ALA A 133 13.83 5.32 0.02
C ALA A 133 14.16 4.61 -1.30
N ASP A 134 14.66 3.38 -1.22
CA ASP A 134 14.97 2.54 -2.37
C ASP A 134 13.70 2.11 -3.13
N ILE A 135 12.62 1.78 -2.42
CA ILE A 135 11.31 1.48 -3.03
C ILE A 135 10.81 2.66 -3.88
N LEU A 136 10.90 3.87 -3.31
CA LEU A 136 10.35 5.09 -3.86
C LEU A 136 11.31 5.82 -4.82
N GLU A 137 12.57 5.40 -4.89
CA GLU A 137 13.65 6.09 -5.61
C GLU A 137 13.78 7.57 -5.21
N VAL A 138 13.80 7.84 -3.90
CA VAL A 138 13.95 9.20 -3.34
C VAL A 138 15.04 9.24 -2.27
N PRO A 139 15.58 10.41 -1.90
CA PRO A 139 16.49 10.52 -0.76
C PRO A 139 15.83 10.11 0.58
N ILE A 140 16.60 9.51 1.49
CA ILE A 140 16.11 9.11 2.83
C ILE A 140 15.50 10.29 3.63
N GLY A 141 16.06 11.50 3.50
CA GLY A 141 15.49 12.71 4.12
C GLY A 141 14.09 13.07 3.58
N THR A 142 13.81 12.75 2.32
CA THR A 142 12.49 12.89 1.71
C THR A 142 11.51 11.90 2.34
N VAL A 143 11.93 10.65 2.61
CA VAL A 143 11.11 9.67 3.32
C VAL A 143 10.73 10.18 4.71
N MET A 144 11.69 10.67 5.48
CA MET A 144 11.44 11.19 6.84
C MET A 144 10.41 12.32 6.84
N SER A 145 10.56 13.30 5.94
CA SER A 145 9.64 14.43 5.84
C SER A 145 8.25 14.01 5.35
N ARG A 146 8.14 13.12 4.36
CA ARG A 146 6.85 12.57 3.88
C ARG A 146 6.15 11.74 4.94
N LEU A 147 6.88 10.92 5.69
CA LEU A 147 6.35 10.10 6.77
C LEU A 147 5.85 10.96 7.94
N SER A 148 6.55 12.05 8.26
CA SER A 148 6.07 13.04 9.24
C SER A 148 4.72 13.63 8.82
N ARG A 149 4.59 14.07 7.56
CA ARG A 149 3.33 14.60 7.01
C ARG A 149 2.22 13.54 7.00
N ALA A 150 2.54 12.30 6.64
CA ALA A 150 1.60 11.18 6.65
C ALA A 150 1.05 10.92 8.06
N ARG A 151 1.90 10.92 9.09
CA ARG A 151 1.47 10.80 10.50
C ARG A 151 0.57 11.94 10.94
N GLN A 152 0.90 13.18 10.56
CA GLN A 152 0.05 14.35 10.87
C GLN A 152 -1.30 14.28 10.15
N ALA A 153 -1.34 13.80 8.90
CA ALA A 153 -2.57 13.59 8.16
C ALA A 153 -3.44 12.51 8.82
N LEU A 154 -2.84 11.39 9.23
CA LEU A 154 -3.55 10.31 9.93
C LEU A 154 -4.15 10.79 11.25
N ARG A 155 -3.39 11.54 12.05
CA ARG A 155 -3.88 12.14 13.31
C ARG A 155 -5.07 13.04 13.06
N ARG A 156 -4.98 13.97 12.11
CA ARG A 156 -6.11 14.88 11.78
C ARG A 156 -7.38 14.13 11.37
N LEU A 157 -7.24 13.06 10.58
CA LEU A 157 -8.39 12.23 10.18
C LEU A 157 -8.98 11.46 11.36
N SER A 158 -8.15 11.01 12.30
CA SER A 158 -8.59 10.30 13.50
C SER A 158 -9.23 11.25 14.52
N ASP A 159 -8.64 12.43 14.75
CA ASP A 159 -9.11 13.43 15.71
C ASP A 159 -10.44 14.07 15.26
N GLY A 160 -10.62 14.27 13.95
CA GLY A 160 -11.89 14.75 13.37
C GLY A 160 -13.06 13.77 13.54
N GLU A 161 -12.78 12.49 13.76
CA GLU A 161 -13.77 11.46 14.10
C GLU A 161 -13.94 11.29 15.62
N THR A 162 -12.94 11.66 16.42
CA THR A 162 -12.95 11.48 17.89
C THR A 162 -13.58 12.66 18.65
N ALA A 163 -13.75 13.83 18.02
CA ALA A 163 -14.25 15.06 18.64
C ALA A 163 -15.76 15.07 19.02
N THR A 164 -16.44 13.93 19.09
CA THR A 164 -17.87 13.83 19.45
C THR A 164 -18.17 12.92 20.65
N ALA A 165 -17.34 12.94 21.68
CA ALA A 165 -17.75 12.41 22.99
C ALA A 165 -17.14 13.26 24.12
N PRO A 166 -17.89 14.23 24.70
CA PRO A 166 -17.46 14.83 25.94
C PRO A 166 -17.54 13.74 27.03
N LEU A 167 -16.38 13.36 27.58
CA LEU A 167 -16.31 12.47 28.73
C LEU A 167 -16.98 13.18 29.92
N ARG A 168 -18.19 12.71 30.29
CA ARG A 168 -18.81 13.07 31.56
C ARG A 168 -17.99 12.45 32.68
N LEU A 169 -17.23 13.27 33.39
CA LEU A 169 -16.65 12.92 34.68
C LEU A 169 -17.80 12.66 35.66
N LEU A 170 -18.01 11.39 36.01
CA LEU A 170 -18.83 10.99 37.15
C LEU A 170 -17.98 11.19 38.42
N LYS A 171 -18.53 11.94 39.37
CA LYS A 171 -18.00 12.15 40.73
C LYS A 171 -18.22 10.91 41.59
#